data_AF-A0A7C4BVQ3-F1
#
_entry.id   AF-A0A7C4BVQ3-F1
#
_cell.length_a   1.000
_cell.length_b   1.000
_cell.length_c   1.000
_cell.angle_alpha   90.00
_cell.angle_beta   90.00
_cell.angle_gamma   90.00
#
_symmetry.space_group_name_H-M   'P 1'
#
loop_
_entity.id
_entity.type
_entity.pdbx_description
1 polymer ?
#
loop_
_entity_poly.entity_id
_entity_poly.type
_entity_poly.pdbx_seq_one_letter_code
_entity_poly.pdbx_strand_id
1 'polypeptide(L)'
;MFVNRDPYVELARQAIQAWVREGRRIKPPADLPPELFSRRAGAFVSLKKHGVLRGCIGTYLPSEENLAEEIIENAIRSATEDPRFPPVRPEELPELSITVDVLSPPEPCREEDLDPKRYGVIVEKGWRRGLLLPDLPGVDTVEEQLRIAKMKAGIAPNEPCRIFRFTVERHQEK
;
A
#
# COMPACT_ATOMS: atom_id res chain seq x y z
N MET A 1 6.47 21.48 -21.48
CA MET A 1 5.55 20.36 -21.22
C MET A 1 5.44 20.20 -19.72
N PHE A 2 4.33 20.62 -19.11
CA PHE A 2 4.09 20.32 -17.71
C PHE A 2 3.67 18.85 -17.63
N VAL A 3 4.57 18.00 -17.13
CA VAL A 3 4.20 16.64 -16.77
C VAL A 3 3.27 16.79 -15.58
N ASN A 4 1.97 16.59 -15.79
CA ASN A 4 0.98 16.56 -14.72
C ASN A 4 1.24 15.29 -13.90
N ARG A 5 2.12 15.40 -12.89
CA ARG A 5 2.49 14.29 -12.01
C ARG A 5 1.41 14.12 -10.96
N ASP A 6 1.04 12.88 -10.69
CA ASP A 6 0.09 12.55 -9.64
C ASP A 6 0.64 13.01 -8.27
N PRO A 7 -0.08 13.85 -7.51
CA PRO A 7 0.44 14.43 -6.27
C PRO A 7 0.73 13.39 -5.17
N TYR A 8 0.04 12.25 -5.17
CA TYR A 8 0.25 11.17 -4.20
C TYR A 8 1.60 10.49 -4.47
N VAL A 9 1.85 10.22 -5.74
CA VAL A 9 3.08 9.56 -6.20
C VAL A 9 4.28 10.49 -6.06
N GLU A 10 4.13 11.77 -6.41
CA GLU A 10 5.19 12.75 -6.27
C GLU A 10 5.55 12.99 -4.80
N LEU A 11 4.56 13.02 -3.89
CA LEU A 11 4.81 13.08 -2.44
C LEU A 11 5.62 11.88 -1.96
N ALA A 12 5.22 10.66 -2.33
CA ALA A 12 5.96 9.45 -1.99
C ALA A 12 7.39 9.48 -2.54
N ARG A 13 7.57 9.93 -3.79
CA ARG A 13 8.87 10.06 -4.45
C ARG A 13 9.78 11.04 -3.71
N GLN A 14 9.26 12.20 -3.33
CA GLN A 14 10.04 13.21 -2.57
C GLN A 14 10.44 12.68 -1.19
N ALA A 15 9.54 12.00 -0.49
CA ALA A 15 9.82 11.40 0.81
C ALA A 15 10.96 10.37 0.73
N ILE A 16 10.88 9.46 -0.25
CA ILE A 16 11.93 8.45 -0.49
C ILE A 16 13.25 9.11 -0.84
N GLN A 17 13.26 10.09 -1.76
CA GLN A 17 14.50 10.74 -2.18
C GLN A 17 15.19 11.48 -1.04
N ALA A 18 14.43 12.26 -0.25
CA ALA A 18 14.98 13.00 0.90
C ALA A 18 15.53 12.04 1.96
N TRP A 19 14.83 10.95 2.25
CA TRP A 19 15.31 9.97 3.22
C TRP A 19 16.54 9.20 2.73
N VAL A 20 16.49 8.65 1.52
CA VAL A 20 17.58 7.82 0.97
C VAL A 20 18.87 8.63 0.77
N ARG A 21 18.77 9.91 0.40
CA ARG A 21 19.94 10.77 0.16
C ARG A 21 20.46 11.48 1.41
N GLU A 22 19.56 11.93 2.28
CA GLU A 22 19.89 12.87 3.36
C GLU A 22 19.55 12.33 4.77
N GLY A 23 18.87 11.17 4.87
CA GLY A 23 18.35 10.67 6.14
C GLY A 23 17.27 11.57 6.74
N ARG A 24 16.61 12.38 5.91
CA ARG A 24 15.69 13.43 6.36
C ARG A 24 14.25 13.11 5.98
N ARG A 25 13.37 13.08 6.98
CA ARG A 25 11.91 13.05 6.76
C ARG A 25 11.44 14.43 6.31
N ILE A 26 10.67 14.47 5.23
CA ILE A 26 10.03 15.71 4.76
C ILE A 26 8.75 15.99 5.55
N LYS A 27 8.32 17.25 5.54
CA LYS A 27 6.94 17.62 5.90
C LYS A 27 6.09 17.65 4.61
N PRO A 28 4.79 17.36 4.68
CA PRO A 28 3.88 17.57 3.56
C PRO A 28 3.98 19.01 3.01
N PRO A 29 4.22 19.21 1.71
CA PRO A 29 4.16 20.53 1.07
C PRO A 29 2.77 21.16 1.23
N ALA A 30 2.71 22.47 1.52
CA ALA A 30 1.45 23.17 1.82
C ALA A 30 0.52 23.32 0.61
N ASP A 31 1.03 23.11 -0.61
CA ASP A 31 0.31 23.20 -1.88
C ASP A 31 -0.26 21.86 -2.37
N LEU A 32 -0.15 20.80 -1.55
CA LEU A 32 -0.81 19.52 -1.84
C LEU A 32 -2.36 19.67 -1.85
N PRO A 33 -3.06 18.80 -2.61
CA PRO A 33 -4.51 18.72 -2.58
C PRO A 33 -5.10 18.68 -1.16
N PRO A 34 -6.14 19.47 -0.83
CA PRO A 34 -6.69 19.57 0.54
C PRO A 34 -7.17 18.24 1.15
N GLU A 35 -7.57 17.28 0.32
CA GLU A 35 -7.99 15.95 0.77
C GLU A 35 -6.85 15.17 1.44
N LEU A 36 -5.58 15.41 1.06
CA LEU A 36 -4.43 14.76 1.68
C LEU A 36 -4.22 15.20 3.14
N PHE A 37 -4.74 16.38 3.51
CA PHE A 37 -4.69 16.91 4.87
C PHE A 37 -5.94 16.62 5.70
N SER A 38 -7.10 16.48 5.05
CA SER A 38 -8.39 16.33 5.73
C SER A 38 -8.88 14.88 5.82
N ARG A 39 -8.34 13.98 5.00
CA ARG A 39 -8.68 12.55 5.00
C ARG A 39 -7.66 11.76 5.82
N ARG A 40 -8.17 10.79 6.57
CA ARG A 40 -7.38 9.70 7.16
C ARG A 40 -7.73 8.40 6.44
N ALA A 41 -6.73 7.69 5.95
CA ALA A 41 -6.89 6.39 5.30
C ALA A 41 -5.61 5.59 5.49
N GLY A 42 -5.71 4.25 5.47
CA GLY A 42 -4.52 3.42 5.29
C GLY A 42 -3.99 3.57 3.87
N ALA A 43 -2.68 3.47 3.69
CA ALA A 43 -2.05 3.56 2.39
C ALA A 43 -0.92 2.53 2.25
N PHE A 44 -0.77 1.96 1.06
CA PHE A 44 0.37 1.13 0.68
C PHE A 44 1.20 1.85 -0.37
N VAL A 45 2.51 1.94 -0.16
CA VAL A 45 3.45 2.43 -1.16
C VAL A 45 4.19 1.23 -1.71
N SER A 46 4.21 1.10 -3.03
CA SER A 46 4.93 0.03 -3.73
C SER A 46 6.01 0.62 -4.61
N LEU A 47 7.22 0.09 -4.47
CA LEU A 47 8.38 0.40 -5.29
C LEU A 47 8.62 -0.75 -6.24
N LYS A 48 8.83 -0.44 -7.52
CA LYS A 48 9.27 -1.41 -8.51
C LYS A 48 10.54 -0.90 -9.19
N LYS A 49 11.49 -1.79 -9.43
CA LYS A 49 12.69 -1.54 -10.24
C LYS A 49 12.57 -2.36 -11.51
N HIS A 50 12.58 -1.72 -12.67
CA HIS A 50 12.38 -2.39 -13.98
C HIS A 50 11.13 -3.29 -14.02
N GLY A 51 10.04 -2.83 -13.42
CA GLY A 51 8.76 -3.56 -13.33
C GLY A 51 8.70 -4.65 -12.24
N VAL A 52 9.82 -4.96 -11.59
CA VAL A 52 9.91 -5.98 -10.53
C VAL A 52 9.77 -5.34 -9.15
N LEU A 53 9.03 -5.97 -8.24
CA LEU A 53 8.85 -5.49 -6.86
C LEU A 53 10.20 -5.28 -6.15
N ARG A 54 10.40 -4.08 -5.57
CA ARG A 54 11.62 -3.66 -4.87
C ARG A 54 11.38 -3.25 -3.41
N GLY A 55 10.12 -3.03 -3.04
CA GLY A 55 9.68 -2.75 -1.68
C GLY A 55 8.19 -2.47 -1.67
N CYS A 56 7.48 -2.89 -0.62
CA CYS A 56 6.07 -2.56 -0.43
C CYS A 56 5.70 -2.65 1.05
N ILE A 57 5.40 -1.51 1.64
CA ILE A 57 4.92 -1.35 3.00
C ILE A 57 3.68 -0.46 2.99
N GLY A 58 2.76 -0.73 3.92
CA GLY A 58 1.59 0.08 4.13
C GLY A 58 0.87 -0.25 5.41
N THR A 59 -0.13 0.57 5.70
CA THR A 59 -1.08 0.36 6.78
C THR A 59 -2.48 0.20 6.19
N TYR A 60 -3.29 -0.67 6.80
CA TYR A 60 -4.66 -0.92 6.34
C TYR A 60 -5.69 -0.06 7.07
N LEU A 61 -5.32 0.44 8.25
CA LEU A 61 -6.02 1.50 8.96
C LEU A 61 -5.08 2.69 9.06
N PRO A 62 -5.61 3.93 9.04
CA PRO A 62 -4.78 5.11 9.23
C PRO A 62 -4.04 5.04 10.57
N SER A 63 -2.72 5.19 10.51
CA SER A 63 -1.83 5.31 11.67
C SER A 63 -1.38 6.75 11.90
N GLU A 64 -1.44 7.59 10.86
CA GLU A 64 -1.02 8.98 10.92
C GLU A 64 -2.21 9.95 11.07
N GLU A 65 -1.90 11.22 11.32
CA GLU A 65 -2.87 12.30 11.48
C GLU A 65 -3.65 12.61 10.20
N ASN A 66 -3.02 12.42 9.04
CA ASN A 66 -3.62 12.62 7.73
C ASN A 66 -2.95 11.74 6.66
N LEU A 67 -3.56 11.68 5.49
CA LEU A 67 -3.09 10.84 4.38
C LEU A 67 -1.72 11.28 3.82
N ALA A 68 -1.38 12.57 3.87
CA ALA A 68 -0.07 13.02 3.43
C ALA A 68 1.05 12.42 4.30
N GLU A 69 0.91 12.48 5.62
CA GLU A 69 1.85 11.87 6.56
C GLU A 69 1.88 10.34 6.42
N GLU A 70 0.71 9.71 6.21
CA GLU A 70 0.62 8.27 5.97
C GLU A 70 1.39 7.83 4.72
N ILE A 71 1.32 8.61 3.63
CA ILE A 71 2.07 8.36 2.40
C ILE A 71 3.57 8.55 2.64
N ILE A 72 3.98 9.64 3.29
CA ILE A 72 5.40 9.91 3.60
C ILE A 72 6.00 8.75 4.40
N GLU A 73 5.32 8.35 5.48
CA GLU A 73 5.80 7.29 6.37
C GLU A 73 5.93 5.97 5.62
N ASN A 74 4.85 5.52 4.95
CA ASN A 74 4.87 4.24 4.25
C ASN A 74 5.81 4.26 3.04
N ALA A 75 6.06 5.41 2.41
CA ALA A 75 7.04 5.54 1.34
C ALA A 75 8.47 5.33 1.84
N ILE A 76 8.83 5.97 2.96
CA ILE A 76 10.14 5.79 3.61
C ILE A 76 10.33 4.33 4.00
N ARG A 77 9.34 3.76 4.72
CA ARG A 77 9.40 2.36 5.17
C ARG A 77 9.46 1.36 4.01
N SER A 78 8.77 1.64 2.90
CA SER A 78 8.87 0.80 1.69
C SER A 78 10.27 0.79 1.09
N ALA A 79 11.02 1.89 1.24
CA ALA A 79 12.39 1.99 0.77
C ALA A 79 13.42 1.39 1.75
N THR A 80 13.13 1.34 3.05
CA THR A 80 14.15 1.02 4.06
C THR A 80 13.85 -0.15 4.99
N GLU A 81 12.58 -0.57 5.11
CA GLU A 81 12.13 -1.51 6.16
C GLU A 81 11.42 -2.76 5.62
N ASP A 82 11.27 -2.91 4.30
CA ASP A 82 10.71 -4.15 3.74
C ASP A 82 11.69 -5.32 3.98
N PRO A 83 11.36 -6.31 4.84
CA PRO A 83 12.31 -7.34 5.27
C PRO A 83 12.71 -8.30 4.14
N ARG A 84 12.03 -8.25 3.00
CA ARG A 84 12.33 -9.06 1.82
C ARG A 84 13.50 -8.51 1.01
N PHE A 85 13.86 -7.24 1.21
CA PHE A 85 14.86 -6.54 0.41
C PHE A 85 15.84 -5.75 1.28
N PRO A 86 17.10 -5.55 0.84
CA PRO A 86 17.97 -4.57 1.47
C PRO A 86 17.42 -3.15 1.24
N PRO A 87 17.77 -2.17 2.11
CA PRO A 87 17.39 -0.77 1.91
C PRO A 87 17.79 -0.26 0.51
N VAL A 88 16.92 0.56 -0.09
CA VAL A 88 17.13 1.21 -1.38
C VAL A 88 18.34 2.13 -1.31
N ARG A 89 19.21 2.05 -2.33
CA ARG A 89 20.38 2.91 -2.45
C ARG A 89 20.12 4.15 -3.33
N PRO A 90 20.88 5.25 -3.15
CA PRO A 90 20.70 6.47 -3.94
C PRO A 90 20.76 6.26 -5.45
N GLU A 91 21.58 5.32 -5.92
CA GLU A 91 21.75 5.02 -7.35
C GLU A 91 20.52 4.33 -7.96
N GLU A 92 19.69 3.68 -7.14
CA GLU A 92 18.47 3.00 -7.60
C GLU A 92 17.32 3.99 -7.81
N LEU A 93 17.33 5.16 -7.18
CA LEU A 93 16.21 6.12 -7.18
C LEU A 93 15.69 6.50 -8.59
N PRO A 94 16.53 6.69 -9.62
CA PRO A 94 16.07 6.99 -10.97
C PRO A 94 15.40 5.79 -11.67
N GLU A 95 15.64 4.58 -11.20
CA GLU A 95 15.14 3.33 -11.78
C GLU A 95 13.83 2.84 -11.14
N LEU A 96 13.41 3.49 -10.04
CA LEU A 96 12.19 3.13 -9.33
C LEU A 96 10.96 3.72 -10.00
N SER A 97 9.94 2.89 -10.20
CA SER A 97 8.56 3.32 -10.34
C SER A 97 7.79 3.15 -9.03
N ILE A 98 6.87 4.07 -8.79
CA ILE A 98 6.14 4.16 -7.51
C ILE A 98 4.63 4.03 -7.77
N THR A 99 3.97 3.32 -6.88
CA THR A 99 2.50 3.23 -6.81
C THR A 99 2.06 3.51 -5.39
N VAL A 100 1.00 4.30 -5.23
CA VAL A 100 0.35 4.60 -3.95
C VAL A 100 -1.08 4.09 -4.01
N ASP A 101 -1.40 3.12 -3.17
CA ASP A 101 -2.72 2.52 -3.04
C ASP A 101 -3.37 3.05 -1.76
N VAL A 102 -4.40 3.90 -1.88
CA VAL A 102 -5.15 4.47 -0.75
C VAL A 102 -6.37 3.61 -0.48
N LEU A 103 -6.51 3.10 0.74
CA LEU A 103 -7.54 2.13 1.10
C LEU A 103 -8.82 2.81 1.59
N SER A 104 -9.97 2.22 1.27
CA SER A 104 -11.22 2.50 1.98
C SER A 104 -11.18 1.87 3.38
N PRO A 105 -11.99 2.36 4.34
CA PRO A 105 -12.22 1.63 5.58
C PRO A 105 -12.68 0.20 5.28
N PRO A 106 -12.14 -0.82 5.97
CA PRO A 106 -12.56 -2.19 5.77
C PRO A 106 -13.96 -2.41 6.34
N GLU A 107 -14.81 -3.09 5.58
CA GLU A 107 -16.17 -3.45 5.98
C GLU A 107 -16.33 -4.98 6.08
N PRO A 108 -17.04 -5.51 7.10
CA PRO A 108 -17.31 -6.94 7.20
C PRO A 108 -18.07 -7.45 5.97
N CYS A 109 -17.72 -8.64 5.48
CA CYS A 109 -18.38 -9.25 4.32
C CYS A 109 -18.39 -10.78 4.40
N ARG A 110 -19.14 -11.40 3.47
CA ARG A 110 -19.10 -12.84 3.19
C ARG A 110 -18.28 -13.13 1.93
N GLU A 111 -18.04 -14.41 1.66
CA GLU A 111 -17.29 -14.81 0.46
C GLU A 111 -18.04 -14.44 -0.82
N GLU A 112 -19.37 -14.57 -0.81
CA GLU A 112 -20.23 -14.19 -1.96
C GLU A 112 -20.19 -12.69 -2.31
N ASP A 113 -19.76 -11.85 -1.37
CA ASP A 113 -19.68 -10.39 -1.52
C ASP A 113 -18.36 -9.92 -2.16
N LEU A 114 -17.44 -10.86 -2.44
CA LEU A 114 -16.10 -10.57 -2.93
C LEU A 114 -16.02 -10.62 -4.45
N ASP A 115 -15.19 -9.72 -4.97
CA ASP A 115 -14.73 -9.70 -6.36
C ASP A 115 -13.23 -9.41 -6.31
N PRO A 116 -12.35 -10.38 -6.66
CA PRO A 116 -10.91 -10.20 -6.59
C PRO A 116 -10.37 -9.02 -7.42
N LYS A 117 -11.11 -8.59 -8.46
CA LYS A 117 -10.74 -7.43 -9.28
C LYS A 117 -11.07 -6.10 -8.62
N ARG A 118 -12.07 -6.08 -7.75
CA ARG A 118 -12.57 -4.84 -7.13
C ARG A 118 -12.13 -4.66 -5.69
N TYR A 119 -12.12 -5.74 -4.92
CA TYR A 119 -11.98 -5.70 -3.48
C TYR A 119 -10.68 -6.35 -3.01
N GLY A 120 -9.95 -5.65 -2.15
CA GLY A 120 -8.96 -6.28 -1.29
C GLY A 120 -9.66 -6.98 -0.13
N VAL A 121 -8.97 -7.93 0.50
CA VAL A 121 -9.49 -8.73 1.61
C VAL A 121 -8.61 -8.64 2.84
N ILE A 122 -9.25 -8.65 4.00
CA ILE A 122 -8.62 -8.86 5.29
C ILE A 122 -9.27 -10.08 5.93
N VAL A 123 -8.46 -11.05 6.33
CA VAL A 123 -8.91 -12.18 7.13
C VAL A 123 -8.38 -12.05 8.55
N GLU A 124 -9.21 -12.37 9.54
CA GLU A 124 -8.83 -12.18 10.94
C GLU A 124 -9.33 -13.31 11.84
N LYS A 125 -8.43 -13.80 12.70
CA LYS A 125 -8.75 -14.74 13.78
C LYS A 125 -7.89 -14.51 15.02
N GLY A 126 -8.48 -13.94 16.05
CA GLY A 126 -7.75 -13.53 17.25
C GLY A 126 -6.73 -12.45 16.89
N TRP A 127 -5.45 -12.68 17.19
CA TRP A 127 -4.34 -11.79 16.85
C TRP A 127 -3.80 -12.01 15.43
N ARG A 128 -4.18 -13.10 14.75
CA ARG A 128 -3.75 -13.41 13.38
C ARG A 128 -4.54 -12.58 12.38
N ARG A 129 -3.84 -11.88 11.49
CA ARG A 129 -4.44 -11.09 10.42
C ARG A 129 -3.63 -11.20 9.14
N GLY A 130 -4.31 -11.30 8.01
CA GLY A 130 -3.71 -11.30 6.69
C GLY A 130 -4.46 -10.35 5.77
N LEU A 131 -3.73 -9.64 4.93
CA LEU A 131 -4.27 -8.70 3.95
C LEU A 131 -3.79 -9.05 2.54
N LEU A 132 -4.69 -8.90 1.58
CA LEU A 132 -4.38 -8.97 0.16
C LEU A 132 -5.07 -7.82 -0.57
N LEU A 133 -4.30 -7.08 -1.37
CA LEU A 133 -4.81 -6.01 -2.24
C LEU A 133 -5.64 -6.59 -3.41
N PRO A 134 -6.55 -5.80 -4.01
CA PRO A 134 -7.29 -6.21 -5.20
C PRO A 134 -6.41 -6.27 -6.45
N ASP A 135 -6.96 -6.91 -7.49
CA ASP A 135 -6.45 -6.93 -8.86
C ASP A 135 -4.97 -7.32 -8.98
N LEU A 136 -4.62 -8.43 -8.33
CA LEU A 136 -3.27 -8.99 -8.40
C LEU A 136 -3.18 -10.02 -9.53
N PRO A 137 -2.09 -10.00 -10.32
CA PRO A 137 -1.86 -11.03 -11.34
C PRO A 137 -1.88 -12.44 -10.74
N GLY A 138 -2.67 -13.34 -11.35
CA GLY A 138 -2.81 -14.74 -10.91
C GLY A 138 -3.77 -14.96 -9.74
N VAL A 139 -4.49 -13.93 -9.27
CA VAL A 139 -5.53 -14.05 -8.24
C VAL A 139 -6.89 -13.75 -8.87
N ASP A 140 -7.43 -14.76 -9.55
CA ASP A 140 -8.65 -14.61 -10.37
C ASP A 140 -9.93 -15.10 -9.69
N THR A 141 -9.82 -15.81 -8.56
CA THR A 141 -10.97 -16.36 -7.81
C THR A 141 -10.99 -15.90 -6.36
N VAL A 142 -12.19 -15.81 -5.79
CA VAL A 142 -12.38 -15.50 -4.36
C VAL A 142 -11.71 -16.54 -3.47
N GLU A 143 -11.79 -17.82 -3.84
CA GLU A 143 -11.13 -18.91 -3.14
C GLU A 143 -9.61 -18.70 -3.06
N GLU A 144 -8.97 -18.38 -4.18
CA GLU A 144 -7.54 -18.13 -4.25
C GLU A 144 -7.14 -16.89 -3.44
N GLN A 145 -7.96 -15.83 -3.54
CA GLN A 145 -7.76 -14.59 -2.80
C GLN A 145 -7.78 -14.83 -1.28
N LEU A 146 -8.80 -15.53 -0.78
CA LEU A 146 -8.94 -15.86 0.64
C LEU A 146 -7.87 -16.84 1.11
N ARG A 147 -7.49 -17.81 0.28
CA ARG A 147 -6.43 -18.78 0.57
C ARG A 147 -5.09 -18.07 0.79
N ILE A 148 -4.71 -17.15 -0.09
CA ILE A 148 -3.47 -16.36 0.06
C ILE A 148 -3.55 -15.48 1.31
N ALA A 149 -4.68 -14.80 1.55
CA ALA A 149 -4.85 -13.96 2.73
C ALA A 149 -4.72 -14.77 4.04
N LYS A 150 -5.34 -15.96 4.11
CA LYS A 150 -5.23 -16.89 5.25
C LYS A 150 -3.80 -17.38 5.44
N MET A 151 -3.10 -17.73 4.35
CA MET A 151 -1.70 -18.13 4.40
C MET A 151 -0.82 -17.03 5.01
N LYS A 152 -0.98 -15.78 4.57
CA LYS A 152 -0.26 -14.62 5.14
C LYS A 152 -0.56 -14.39 6.62
N ALA A 153 -1.77 -14.75 7.06
CA ALA A 153 -2.19 -14.66 8.46
C ALA A 153 -1.73 -15.84 9.34
N GLY A 154 -1.20 -16.92 8.76
CA GLY A 154 -0.99 -18.19 9.48
C GLY A 154 -2.31 -18.84 9.91
N ILE A 155 -3.37 -18.70 9.12
CA ILE A 155 -4.69 -19.32 9.34
C ILE A 155 -4.81 -20.53 8.40
N ALA A 156 -5.26 -21.67 8.91
CA ALA A 156 -5.42 -22.86 8.07
C ALA A 156 -6.58 -22.69 7.07
N PRO A 157 -6.54 -23.32 5.87
CA PRO A 157 -7.54 -23.10 4.84
C PRO A 157 -9.00 -23.28 5.31
N ASN A 158 -9.26 -24.36 6.03
CA ASN A 158 -10.60 -24.72 6.54
C ASN A 158 -10.93 -24.07 7.89
N GLU A 159 -10.05 -23.24 8.43
CA GLU A 159 -10.25 -22.61 9.72
C GLU A 159 -11.19 -21.39 9.58
N PRO A 160 -12.33 -21.34 10.32
CA PRO A 160 -13.25 -20.21 10.24
C PRO A 160 -12.61 -18.92 10.74
N CYS A 161 -12.75 -17.82 10.00
CA CYS A 161 -12.22 -16.50 10.32
C CYS A 161 -13.21 -15.39 9.93
N ARG A 162 -13.04 -14.18 10.47
CA ARG A 162 -13.76 -12.99 9.99
C ARG A 162 -13.16 -12.54 8.67
N ILE A 163 -14.02 -12.07 7.76
CA ILE A 163 -13.62 -11.53 6.46
C ILE A 163 -14.09 -10.09 6.39
N PHE A 164 -13.21 -9.22 5.92
CA PHE A 164 -13.51 -7.84 5.60
C PHE A 164 -13.05 -7.55 4.17
N ARG A 165 -13.75 -6.66 3.49
CA ARG A 165 -13.36 -6.14 2.18
C ARG A 165 -13.07 -4.65 2.23
N PHE A 166 -12.26 -4.18 1.29
CA PHE A 166 -11.98 -2.76 1.08
C PHE A 166 -11.71 -2.50 -0.40
N THR A 167 -11.88 -1.25 -0.85
CA THR A 167 -11.47 -0.82 -2.19
C THR A 167 -10.15 -0.05 -2.12
N VAL A 168 -9.50 0.08 -3.27
CA VAL A 168 -8.24 0.82 -3.42
C VAL A 168 -8.41 1.90 -4.48
N GLU A 169 -8.01 3.12 -4.12
CA GLU A 169 -7.74 4.20 -5.06
C GLU A 169 -6.24 4.15 -5.41
N ARG A 170 -5.93 3.71 -6.64
CA ARG A 170 -4.55 3.46 -7.09
C ARG A 170 -4.00 4.66 -7.87
N HIS A 171 -2.92 5.21 -7.36
CA HIS A 171 -2.13 6.26 -8.00
C HIS A 171 -0.79 5.69 -8.49
N GLN A 172 -0.44 5.92 -9.75
CA GLN A 172 0.77 5.36 -10.35
C GLN A 172 1.36 6.33 -11.38
N GLU A 173 2.66 6.16 -11.64
CA GLU A 173 3.35 6.92 -12.70
C GLU A 173 2.75 6.60 -14.07
N LYS A 174 2.55 7.65 -14.87
CA LYS A 174 2.08 7.54 -16.27
C LYS A 174 3.27 7.52 -17.23
#